data_AF-A0A538H211-F1
#
_entry.id   AF-A0A538H211-F1
#
_cell.length_a   1.000
_cell.length_b   1.000
_cell.length_c   1.000
_cell.angle_alpha   90.00
_cell.angle_beta   90.00
_cell.angle_gamma   90.00
#
_symmetry.space_group_name_H-M   'P 1'
#
loop_
_entity.id
_entity.type
_entity.pdbx_description
1 polymer ?
#
loop_
_entity_poly.entity_id
_entity_poly.type
_entity_poly.pdbx_seq_one_letter_code
_entity_poly.pdbx_strand_id
1 'polypeptide(L)'
;MKPLTLGSAPIGLSLHVAFETSLEDVLGACERLRSLAVTPLSFFGEETGEPSVIGWMPAASVYLRDPDGHLLEYLAMLDSPPKPELGVLPWSQWARREDVVGPGPAPIRVERHTGPRSELRALFAMAEDSAAHLDSYLDAGQVLVAQAGDRVIGHLQLVDTTDAHESEIKNMAVEASYRGRGIGRTLIQAAVELTRAQHRSLLVVATAAADIDNLRFYQRAGFRMRAVERDAFTPAAGYSPQTRLDGIDLRDRLWLDLNLGPDTR
;
A
#
# COMPACT_ATOMS: atom_id res chain seq x y z
N MET A 1 -8.86 38.49 0.74
CA MET A 1 -8.72 37.15 1.36
C MET A 1 -7.36 37.07 2.03
N LYS A 2 -7.30 36.94 3.37
CA LYS A 2 -6.04 36.69 4.07
C LYS A 2 -5.69 35.20 3.91
N PRO A 3 -4.45 34.84 3.54
CA PRO A 3 -4.03 33.44 3.60
C PRO A 3 -4.04 32.98 5.06
N LEU A 4 -4.61 31.80 5.29
CA LEU A 4 -4.58 31.11 6.57
C LEU A 4 -3.14 30.61 6.77
N THR A 5 -2.33 31.33 7.54
CA THR A 5 -1.04 30.82 7.99
C THR A 5 -1.30 29.83 9.13
N LEU A 6 -1.28 28.53 8.83
CA LEU A 6 -1.05 27.53 9.87
C LEU A 6 0.36 27.79 10.42
N GLY A 7 0.43 28.28 11.66
CA GLY A 7 1.69 28.57 12.31
C GLY A 7 2.51 27.29 12.48
N SER A 8 3.59 27.16 11.71
CA SER A 8 4.70 26.29 12.07
C SER A 8 5.59 27.06 13.03
N ALA A 9 5.53 26.73 14.32
CA ALA A 9 6.68 27.01 15.18
C ALA A 9 7.92 26.36 14.55
N PRO A 10 9.12 26.96 14.60
CA PRO A 10 10.32 26.31 14.10
C PRO A 10 10.65 25.18 15.07
N ILE A 11 10.15 23.98 14.78
CA ILE A 11 10.62 22.77 15.43
C ILE A 11 11.89 22.39 14.68
N GLY A 12 13.04 22.43 15.34
CA GLY A 12 14.29 21.87 14.81
C GLY A 12 14.20 20.35 14.73
N LEU A 13 13.31 19.84 13.87
CA LEU A 13 13.13 18.42 13.61
C LEU A 13 14.11 18.01 12.52
N SER A 14 15.08 17.18 12.86
CA SER A 14 15.72 16.34 11.84
C SER A 14 14.72 15.24 11.46
N LEU A 15 14.49 15.08 10.16
CA LEU A 15 13.54 14.11 9.61
C LEU A 15 14.31 13.04 8.84
N HIS A 16 13.73 11.85 8.75
CA HIS A 16 14.15 10.84 7.80
C HIS A 16 13.16 10.84 6.63
N VAL A 17 13.65 11.12 5.42
CA VAL A 17 12.82 11.19 4.20
C VAL A 17 13.37 10.22 3.17
N ALA A 18 12.58 9.21 2.82
CA ALA A 18 12.94 8.22 1.81
C ALA A 18 12.31 8.54 0.45
N PHE A 19 13.11 8.41 -0.61
CA PHE A 19 12.70 8.51 -2.00
C PHE A 19 12.91 7.15 -2.67
N GLU A 20 11.82 6.58 -3.16
CA GLU A 20 11.87 5.40 -4.01
C GLU A 20 12.36 5.79 -5.41
N THR A 21 13.34 5.06 -5.92
CA THR A 21 13.93 5.27 -7.26
C THR A 21 14.34 3.94 -7.90
N SER A 22 14.88 3.97 -9.12
CA SER A 22 15.36 2.79 -9.81
C SER A 22 16.59 2.17 -9.12
N LEU A 23 16.77 0.86 -9.27
CA LEU A 23 17.97 0.18 -8.75
C LEU A 23 19.24 0.74 -9.39
N GLU A 24 19.22 1.01 -10.70
CA GLU A 24 20.34 1.65 -11.41
C GLU A 24 20.70 3.00 -10.77
N ASP A 25 19.71 3.79 -10.40
CA ASP A 25 19.94 5.05 -9.71
C ASP A 25 20.54 4.84 -8.33
N VAL A 26 20.04 3.90 -7.52
CA VAL A 26 20.64 3.63 -6.20
C VAL A 26 22.09 3.16 -6.33
N LEU A 27 22.39 2.28 -7.29
CA LEU A 27 23.75 1.76 -7.51
C LEU A 27 24.73 2.85 -7.93
N GLY A 28 24.29 3.82 -8.74
CA GLY A 28 25.10 4.97 -9.14
C GLY A 28 25.09 6.14 -8.13
N ALA A 29 24.32 6.05 -7.04
CA ALA A 29 24.11 7.19 -6.14
C ALA A 29 25.39 7.62 -5.43
N CYS A 30 26.20 6.68 -4.95
CA CYS A 30 27.45 7.01 -4.23
C CYS A 30 28.41 7.84 -5.10
N GLU A 31 28.58 7.48 -6.37
CA GLU A 31 29.44 8.21 -7.30
C GLU A 31 28.88 9.61 -7.62
N ARG A 32 27.57 9.70 -7.89
CA ARG A 32 26.91 10.98 -8.18
C ARG A 32 26.88 11.93 -6.98
N LEU A 33 26.69 11.42 -5.76
CA LEU A 33 26.75 12.23 -4.55
C LEU A 33 28.16 12.79 -4.34
N ARG A 34 29.19 11.96 -4.52
CA ARG A 34 30.60 12.40 -4.41
C ARG A 34 30.96 13.44 -5.46
N SER A 35 30.47 13.32 -6.70
CA SER A 35 30.73 14.33 -7.75
C SER A 35 30.09 15.69 -7.43
N LEU A 36 29.09 15.72 -6.56
CA LEU A 36 28.44 16.92 -6.03
C LEU A 36 28.98 17.35 -4.66
N ALA A 37 30.09 16.76 -4.20
CA ALA A 37 30.67 16.98 -2.88
C ALA A 37 29.72 16.67 -1.70
N VAL A 38 28.79 15.73 -1.90
CA VAL A 38 27.91 15.20 -0.85
C VAL A 38 28.44 13.84 -0.41
N THR A 39 28.54 13.62 0.90
CA THR A 39 29.00 12.34 1.48
C THR A 39 27.87 11.31 1.48
N PRO A 40 27.97 10.21 0.69
CA PRO A 40 27.04 9.09 0.79
C PRO A 40 27.29 8.30 2.07
N LEU A 41 26.21 7.88 2.72
CA LEU A 41 26.20 7.16 4.00
C LEU A 41 25.55 5.78 3.85
N SER A 42 26.05 4.81 4.61
CA SER A 42 25.46 3.50 4.81
C SER A 42 24.24 3.57 5.72
N PHE A 43 23.52 2.44 5.86
CA PHE A 43 22.45 2.30 6.85
C PHE A 43 22.89 2.64 8.28
N PHE A 44 24.17 2.41 8.61
CA PHE A 44 24.74 2.70 9.93
C PHE A 44 25.24 4.15 10.08
N GLY A 45 25.05 4.99 9.06
CA GLY A 45 25.48 6.38 9.07
C GLY A 45 26.99 6.58 8.82
N GLU A 46 27.68 5.56 8.32
CA GLU A 46 29.11 5.61 7.98
C GLU A 46 29.29 5.96 6.51
N GLU A 47 30.36 6.68 6.16
CA GLU A 47 30.67 6.96 4.76
C GLU A 47 30.82 5.65 3.95
N THR A 48 30.16 5.56 2.80
CA THR A 48 30.14 4.33 1.99
C THR A 48 30.50 4.58 0.53
N GLY A 49 31.01 3.54 -0.13
CA GLY A 49 31.20 3.49 -1.59
C GLY A 49 30.06 2.78 -2.32
N GLU A 50 29.17 2.10 -1.59
CA GLU A 50 28.11 1.27 -2.15
C GLU A 50 26.83 1.29 -1.29
N PRO A 51 25.67 0.91 -1.86
CA PRO A 51 24.42 0.82 -1.10
C PRO A 51 24.45 -0.24 0.00
N SER A 52 23.68 0.00 1.04
CA SER A 52 23.32 -1.03 2.04
C SER A 52 22.08 -1.77 1.56
N VAL A 53 22.02 -3.07 1.80
CA VAL A 53 20.83 -3.90 1.53
C VAL A 53 20.20 -4.33 2.84
N ILE A 54 18.90 -4.06 2.99
CA ILE A 54 18.12 -4.40 4.19
C ILE A 54 17.48 -5.78 4.00
N GLY A 55 17.98 -6.83 4.65
CA GLY A 55 17.56 -8.21 4.39
C GLY A 55 16.11 -8.51 4.72
N TRP A 56 15.58 -7.97 5.82
CA TRP A 56 14.17 -8.18 6.23
C TRP A 56 13.15 -7.38 5.39
N MET A 57 13.62 -6.39 4.64
CA MET A 57 12.83 -5.62 3.67
C MET A 57 13.75 -5.39 2.47
N PRO A 58 13.93 -6.38 1.57
CA PRO A 58 14.94 -6.36 0.52
C PRO A 58 14.89 -5.06 -0.27
N ALA A 59 15.79 -4.15 0.07
CA ALA A 59 15.89 -2.82 -0.49
C ALA A 59 17.36 -2.42 -0.48
N ALA A 60 17.87 -1.97 -1.62
CA ALA A 60 19.15 -1.29 -1.68
C ALA A 60 18.92 0.19 -1.33
N SER A 61 19.69 0.72 -0.39
CA SER A 61 19.56 2.07 0.12
C SER A 61 20.91 2.78 0.23
N VAL A 62 20.93 4.06 -0.14
CA VAL A 62 22.02 5.01 0.12
C VAL A 62 21.44 6.21 0.85
N TYR A 63 22.13 6.66 1.89
CA TYR A 63 21.70 7.77 2.72
C TYR A 63 22.57 9.00 2.46
N LEU A 64 22.04 10.20 2.69
CA LEU A 64 22.81 11.44 2.73
C LEU A 64 22.19 12.40 3.75
N ARG A 65 22.95 13.41 4.17
CA ARG A 65 22.39 14.53 4.93
C ARG A 65 22.20 15.74 4.04
N ASP A 66 21.05 16.38 4.17
CA ASP A 66 20.85 17.70 3.56
C ASP A 66 21.45 18.81 4.45
N PRO A 67 21.54 20.06 3.96
CA PRO A 67 22.12 21.17 4.72
C PRO A 67 21.41 21.49 6.05
N ASP A 68 20.12 21.14 6.17
CA ASP A 68 19.31 21.34 7.37
C ASP A 68 19.46 20.17 8.37
N GLY A 69 20.23 19.13 7.99
CA GLY A 69 20.55 17.97 8.82
C GLY A 69 19.52 16.84 8.75
N HIS A 70 18.53 16.93 7.85
CA HIS A 70 17.63 15.82 7.56
C HIS A 70 18.41 14.66 6.93
N LEU A 71 18.02 13.43 7.26
CA LEU A 71 18.55 12.24 6.63
C LEU A 71 17.67 11.93 5.42
N LEU A 72 18.24 11.99 4.23
CA LEU A 72 17.57 11.57 3.00
C LEU A 72 18.03 10.16 2.64
N GLU A 73 17.11 9.32 2.19
CA GLU A 73 17.36 7.95 1.75
C GLU A 73 16.94 7.83 0.29
N TYR A 74 17.83 7.37 -0.58
CA TYR A 74 17.48 6.84 -1.88
C TYR A 74 17.40 5.33 -1.78
N LEU A 75 16.23 4.76 -2.05
CA LEU A 75 16.02 3.32 -1.98
C LEU A 75 15.41 2.76 -3.25
N ALA A 76 15.73 1.50 -3.53
CA ALA A 76 15.12 0.68 -4.55
C ALA A 76 14.77 -0.67 -3.95
N MET A 77 13.49 -1.05 -4.04
CA MET A 77 13.04 -2.38 -3.62
C MET A 77 13.68 -3.44 -4.51
N LEU A 78 14.23 -4.47 -3.87
CA LEU A 78 14.87 -5.60 -4.54
C LEU A 78 13.86 -6.72 -4.73
N ASP A 79 13.97 -7.39 -5.86
CA ASP A 79 13.11 -8.54 -6.15
C ASP A 79 13.69 -9.82 -5.54
N SER A 80 13.56 -9.90 -4.22
CA SER A 80 13.93 -11.08 -3.46
C SER A 80 12.96 -11.24 -2.28
N PRO A 81 12.71 -12.47 -1.82
CA PRO A 81 11.96 -12.67 -0.59
C PRO A 81 12.72 -12.04 0.59
N PRO A 82 12.01 -11.54 1.62
CA PRO A 82 12.63 -11.13 2.88
C PRO A 82 13.50 -12.24 3.47
N LYS A 83 14.72 -11.87 3.85
CA LYS A 83 15.73 -12.73 4.50
C LYS A 83 16.26 -12.03 5.76
N PRO A 84 15.45 -11.95 6.85
CA PRO A 84 15.81 -11.23 8.07
C PRO A 84 17.12 -11.69 8.70
N GLU A 85 17.46 -12.97 8.54
CA GLU A 85 18.70 -13.59 9.02
C GLU A 85 19.98 -12.98 8.44
N LEU A 86 19.87 -12.21 7.35
CA LEU A 86 21.00 -11.53 6.72
C LEU A 86 21.30 -10.17 7.32
N GLY A 87 20.39 -9.61 8.12
CA GLY A 87 20.53 -8.28 8.68
C GLY A 87 20.68 -7.22 7.58
N VAL A 88 21.61 -6.28 7.78
CA VAL A 88 22.00 -5.29 6.77
C VAL A 88 23.39 -5.62 6.26
N LEU A 89 23.56 -5.62 4.94
CA LEU A 89 24.82 -5.97 4.29
C LEU A 89 25.13 -5.07 3.10
N PRO A 90 26.40 -4.90 2.70
CA PRO A 90 26.74 -4.14 1.49
C PRO A 90 26.18 -4.80 0.22
N TRP A 91 25.85 -3.98 -0.78
CA TRP A 91 25.37 -4.43 -2.09
C TRP A 91 26.26 -5.52 -2.71
N SER A 92 27.58 -5.36 -2.66
CA SER A 92 28.56 -6.32 -3.19
C SER A 92 28.42 -7.72 -2.57
N GLN A 93 28.02 -7.81 -1.31
CA GLN A 93 27.77 -9.09 -0.64
C GLN A 93 26.40 -9.67 -1.00
N TRP A 94 25.41 -8.82 -1.23
CA TRP A 94 24.08 -9.22 -1.68
C TRP A 94 24.11 -9.75 -3.13
N ALA A 95 24.75 -9.01 -4.04
CA ALA A 95 24.81 -9.30 -5.48
C ALA A 95 25.59 -10.58 -5.82
N ARG A 96 26.48 -11.05 -4.94
CA ARG A 96 27.26 -12.28 -5.12
C ARG A 96 26.48 -13.56 -4.80
N ARG A 97 25.25 -13.44 -4.30
CA ARG A 97 24.47 -14.61 -3.89
C ARG A 97 23.69 -15.18 -5.07
N GLU A 98 23.79 -16.50 -5.25
CA GLU A 98 23.12 -17.22 -6.33
C GLU A 98 21.58 -17.25 -6.16
N ASP A 99 21.09 -17.03 -4.94
CA ASP A 99 19.67 -17.00 -4.57
C ASP A 99 19.01 -15.60 -4.69
N VAL A 100 19.73 -14.63 -5.29
CA VAL A 100 19.32 -13.23 -5.48
C VAL A 100 19.05 -12.89 -6.96
N VAL A 101 19.55 -13.69 -7.90
CA VAL A 101 19.27 -13.52 -9.34
C VAL A 101 18.10 -14.42 -9.75
N GLY A 102 16.92 -14.16 -9.17
CA GLY A 102 15.67 -14.64 -9.74
C GLY A 102 15.27 -13.79 -10.95
N PRO A 103 14.49 -14.31 -11.91
CA PRO A 103 13.83 -13.45 -12.89
C PRO A 103 13.05 -12.37 -12.12
N GLY A 104 13.20 -11.10 -12.52
CA GLY A 104 12.50 -9.97 -11.91
C GLY A 104 10.99 -10.21 -11.78
N PRO A 105 10.26 -9.43 -10.96
CA PRO A 105 8.95 -9.84 -10.51
C PRO A 105 8.08 -9.95 -11.75
N ALA A 106 7.43 -11.10 -11.90
CA ALA A 106 6.48 -11.28 -12.98
C ALA A 106 5.53 -10.07 -12.94
N PRO A 107 5.32 -9.39 -14.08
CA PRO A 107 4.59 -8.14 -14.12
C PRO A 107 3.23 -8.34 -13.46
N ILE A 108 2.88 -7.44 -12.54
CA ILE A 108 1.59 -7.52 -11.85
C ILE A 108 0.49 -7.27 -12.88
N ARG A 109 -0.34 -8.29 -13.10
CA ARG A 109 -1.53 -8.19 -13.94
C ARG A 109 -2.75 -8.13 -13.05
N VAL A 110 -3.68 -7.24 -13.40
CA VAL A 110 -5.01 -7.22 -12.78
C VAL A 110 -6.02 -7.69 -13.81
N GLU A 111 -6.79 -8.70 -13.44
CA GLU A 111 -7.82 -9.29 -14.30
C GLU A 111 -9.06 -9.67 -13.50
N ARG A 112 -10.17 -9.90 -14.22
CA ARG A 112 -11.41 -10.37 -13.59
C ARG A 112 -11.28 -11.85 -13.27
N HIS A 113 -11.53 -12.22 -12.01
CA HIS A 113 -11.58 -13.61 -11.58
C HIS A 113 -12.88 -14.28 -12.05
N THR A 114 -12.73 -15.41 -12.73
CA THR A 114 -13.85 -16.24 -13.23
C THR A 114 -13.89 -17.64 -12.60
N GLY A 115 -12.88 -18.01 -11.80
CA GLY A 115 -12.81 -19.30 -11.12
C GLY A 115 -13.68 -19.36 -9.85
N PRO A 116 -13.65 -20.50 -9.14
CA PRO A 116 -14.32 -20.66 -7.85
C PRO A 116 -13.86 -19.60 -6.83
N ARG A 117 -14.78 -19.05 -6.04
CA ARG A 117 -14.43 -18.08 -4.98
C ARG A 117 -13.79 -18.73 -3.75
N SER A 118 -13.99 -20.04 -3.58
CA SER A 118 -13.34 -20.83 -2.53
C SER A 118 -11.80 -20.75 -2.59
N GLU A 119 -11.23 -20.62 -3.79
CA GLU A 119 -9.78 -20.49 -4.00
C GLU A 119 -9.22 -19.17 -3.45
N LEU A 120 -10.04 -18.12 -3.38
CA LEU A 120 -9.65 -16.80 -2.88
C LEU A 120 -9.95 -16.61 -1.40
N ARG A 121 -10.55 -17.60 -0.73
CA ARG A 121 -11.07 -17.46 0.64
C ARG A 121 -10.01 -16.98 1.64
N ALA A 122 -8.77 -17.46 1.48
CA ALA A 122 -7.65 -17.03 2.32
C ALA A 122 -7.34 -15.54 2.17
N LEU A 123 -7.45 -14.98 0.96
CA LEU A 123 -7.21 -13.55 0.71
C LEU A 123 -8.36 -12.69 1.24
N PHE A 124 -9.61 -13.15 1.08
CA PHE A 124 -10.77 -12.45 1.64
C PHE A 124 -10.72 -12.36 3.17
N ALA A 125 -10.31 -13.45 3.82
CA ALA A 125 -10.17 -13.51 5.27
C ALA A 125 -9.07 -12.58 5.82
N MET A 126 -8.21 -11.99 4.97
CA MET A 126 -7.23 -10.98 5.41
C MET A 126 -7.87 -9.63 5.74
N ALA A 127 -9.06 -9.36 5.23
CA ALA A 127 -9.80 -8.11 5.44
C ALA A 127 -11.14 -8.32 6.16
N GLU A 128 -11.48 -9.56 6.52
CA GLU A 128 -12.67 -9.92 7.28
C GLU A 128 -12.37 -11.04 8.26
N ASP A 129 -12.50 -10.72 9.55
CA ASP A 129 -12.21 -11.65 10.65
C ASP A 129 -13.40 -12.59 10.95
N SER A 130 -14.62 -12.23 10.53
CA SER A 130 -15.82 -13.04 10.72
C SER A 130 -16.06 -13.96 9.54
N ALA A 131 -15.77 -15.25 9.72
CA ALA A 131 -16.03 -16.27 8.70
C ALA A 131 -17.50 -16.31 8.25
N ALA A 132 -18.45 -16.14 9.19
CA ALA A 132 -19.87 -16.11 8.89
C ALA A 132 -20.29 -14.87 8.09
N HIS A 133 -19.69 -13.71 8.38
CA HIS A 133 -19.92 -12.51 7.59
C HIS A 133 -19.34 -12.69 6.18
N LEU A 134 -18.12 -13.22 6.07
CA LEU A 134 -17.50 -13.52 4.78
C LEU A 134 -18.37 -14.49 3.95
N ASP A 135 -18.90 -15.54 4.54
CA ASP A 135 -19.81 -16.48 3.85
C ASP A 135 -21.04 -15.80 3.26
N SER A 136 -21.53 -14.72 3.87
CA SER A 136 -22.72 -14.02 3.38
C SER A 136 -22.49 -13.23 2.08
N TYR A 137 -21.25 -12.87 1.75
CA TYR A 137 -20.94 -12.02 0.60
C TYR A 137 -19.80 -12.53 -0.29
N LEU A 138 -19.14 -13.65 0.02
CA LEU A 138 -18.00 -14.18 -0.76
C LEU A 138 -18.31 -14.32 -2.26
N ASP A 139 -19.52 -14.78 -2.58
CA ASP A 139 -20.00 -14.99 -3.95
C ASP A 139 -20.70 -13.77 -4.55
N ALA A 140 -20.78 -12.66 -3.81
CA ALA A 140 -21.40 -11.43 -4.31
C ALA A 140 -20.54 -10.75 -5.38
N GLY A 141 -21.21 -10.18 -6.37
CA GLY A 141 -20.62 -9.26 -7.33
C GLY A 141 -19.40 -9.81 -8.09
N GLN A 142 -18.53 -8.89 -8.49
CA GLN A 142 -17.38 -9.16 -9.35
C GLN A 142 -16.09 -9.07 -8.52
N VAL A 143 -15.09 -9.86 -8.90
CA VAL A 143 -13.76 -9.79 -8.26
C VAL A 143 -12.71 -9.56 -9.32
N LEU A 144 -11.83 -8.62 -9.01
CA LEU A 144 -10.56 -8.40 -9.67
C LEU A 144 -9.46 -9.07 -8.84
N VAL A 145 -8.53 -9.76 -9.48
CA VAL A 145 -7.36 -10.36 -8.85
C VAL A 145 -6.09 -9.70 -9.36
N ALA A 146 -5.14 -9.44 -8.47
CA ALA A 146 -3.78 -9.07 -8.82
C ALA A 146 -2.91 -10.33 -8.81
N GLN A 147 -2.23 -10.60 -9.92
CA GLN A 147 -1.40 -11.80 -10.10
C GLN A 147 0.07 -11.44 -10.33
N ALA A 148 0.97 -12.18 -9.68
CA ALA A 148 2.38 -12.25 -10.01
C ALA A 148 2.67 -13.64 -10.61
N GLY A 149 2.82 -13.71 -11.93
CA GLY A 149 2.91 -14.98 -12.64
C GLY A 149 1.56 -15.70 -12.57
N ASP A 150 1.56 -16.94 -12.05
CA ASP A 150 0.35 -17.76 -11.86
C ASP A 150 -0.24 -17.63 -10.44
N ARG A 151 0.40 -16.84 -9.57
CA ARG A 151 -0.03 -16.67 -8.18
C ARG A 151 -0.90 -15.43 -8.03
N VAL A 152 -2.08 -15.61 -7.46
CA VAL A 152 -2.91 -14.49 -6.98
C VAL A 152 -2.32 -13.97 -5.67
N ILE A 153 -1.99 -12.67 -5.63
CA ILE A 153 -1.34 -11.99 -4.50
C ILE A 153 -2.21 -10.88 -3.90
N GLY A 154 -3.38 -10.64 -4.48
CA GLY A 154 -4.35 -9.67 -3.99
C GLY A 154 -5.66 -9.74 -4.75
N HIS A 155 -6.69 -9.12 -4.19
CA HIS A 155 -8.00 -9.05 -4.81
C HIS A 155 -8.73 -7.76 -4.43
N LEU A 156 -9.76 -7.44 -5.22
CA LEU A 156 -10.74 -6.40 -4.95
C LEU A 156 -12.11 -6.89 -5.41
N GLN A 157 -13.07 -6.91 -4.49
CA GLN A 157 -14.47 -7.26 -4.75
C GLN A 157 -15.31 -6.00 -4.95
N LEU A 158 -16.04 -5.96 -6.07
CA LEU A 158 -17.06 -4.96 -6.37
C LEU A 158 -18.45 -5.57 -6.25
N VAL A 159 -19.33 -4.94 -5.47
CA VAL A 159 -20.74 -5.33 -5.36
C VAL A 159 -21.66 -4.20 -5.79
N ASP A 160 -22.87 -4.56 -6.17
CA ASP A 160 -23.93 -3.61 -6.47
C ASP A 160 -24.48 -3.04 -5.16
N THR A 161 -24.85 -1.76 -5.18
CA THR A 161 -25.56 -1.12 -4.08
C THR A 161 -27.04 -0.98 -4.41
N THR A 162 -27.83 -0.39 -3.50
CA THR A 162 -29.22 -0.03 -3.79
C THR A 162 -29.34 1.12 -4.79
N ASP A 163 -28.27 1.90 -5.00
CA ASP A 163 -28.20 2.93 -6.03
C ASP A 163 -27.53 2.38 -7.30
N ALA A 164 -28.25 2.43 -8.42
CA ALA A 164 -27.78 1.91 -9.70
C ALA A 164 -26.54 2.66 -10.25
N HIS A 165 -26.26 3.87 -9.77
CA HIS A 165 -25.10 4.67 -10.15
C HIS A 165 -23.84 4.39 -9.31
N GLU A 166 -23.95 3.52 -8.30
CA GLU A 166 -22.93 3.30 -7.27
C GLU A 166 -22.48 1.82 -7.24
N SER A 167 -21.16 1.62 -7.23
CA SER A 167 -20.51 0.33 -6.91
C SER A 167 -19.82 0.44 -5.56
N GLU A 168 -19.87 -0.62 -4.74
CA GLU A 168 -19.13 -0.70 -3.48
C GLU A 168 -17.92 -1.62 -3.62
N ILE A 169 -16.75 -1.15 -3.18
CA ILE A 169 -15.60 -2.01 -2.87
C ILE A 169 -15.92 -2.71 -1.56
N LYS A 170 -16.36 -3.97 -1.64
CA LYS A 170 -16.83 -4.71 -0.47
C LYS A 170 -15.70 -5.31 0.35
N ASN A 171 -14.70 -5.81 -0.34
CA ASN A 171 -13.52 -6.43 0.25
C ASN A 171 -12.32 -6.18 -0.66
N MET A 172 -11.17 -5.93 -0.05
CA MET A 172 -9.93 -5.73 -0.77
C MET A 172 -8.78 -6.14 0.14
N ALA A 173 -7.86 -6.94 -0.41
CA ALA A 173 -6.67 -7.34 0.30
C ALA A 173 -5.50 -7.54 -0.66
N VAL A 174 -4.30 -7.23 -0.16
CA VAL A 174 -3.03 -7.58 -0.79
C VAL A 174 -2.21 -8.34 0.25
N GLU A 175 -1.58 -9.43 -0.16
CA GLU A 175 -0.67 -10.21 0.68
C GLU A 175 0.42 -9.31 1.28
N ALA A 176 0.73 -9.50 2.56
CA ALA A 176 1.62 -8.61 3.31
C ALA A 176 3.02 -8.46 2.66
N SER A 177 3.58 -9.54 2.11
CA SER A 177 4.88 -9.55 1.42
C SER A 177 4.91 -8.75 0.10
N TYR A 178 3.74 -8.41 -0.45
CA TYR A 178 3.59 -7.66 -1.68
C TYR A 178 3.04 -6.23 -1.46
N ARG A 179 2.74 -5.84 -0.21
CA ARG A 179 2.31 -4.47 0.12
C ARG A 179 3.44 -3.46 -0.12
N GLY A 180 3.06 -2.18 -0.22
CA GLY A 180 4.01 -1.09 -0.52
C GLY A 180 4.45 -0.98 -1.99
N ARG A 181 4.09 -1.94 -2.85
CA ARG A 181 4.52 -2.02 -4.26
C ARG A 181 3.50 -1.44 -5.27
N GLY A 182 2.59 -0.59 -4.81
CA GLY A 182 1.55 0.02 -5.67
C GLY A 182 0.38 -0.89 -6.08
N ILE A 183 0.38 -2.19 -5.75
CA ILE A 183 -0.66 -3.16 -6.18
C ILE A 183 -2.08 -2.73 -5.79
N GLY A 184 -2.27 -2.24 -4.56
CA GLY A 184 -3.57 -1.76 -4.12
C GLY A 184 -4.08 -0.62 -5.01
N ARG A 185 -3.20 0.29 -5.42
CA ARG A 185 -3.56 1.38 -6.34
C ARG A 185 -3.93 0.85 -7.72
N THR A 186 -3.22 -0.15 -8.23
CA THR A 186 -3.54 -0.81 -9.51
C THR A 186 -4.91 -1.49 -9.46
N LEU A 187 -5.25 -2.17 -8.36
CA LEU A 187 -6.58 -2.75 -8.14
C LEU A 187 -7.68 -1.67 -8.15
N ILE A 188 -7.47 -0.55 -7.45
CA ILE A 188 -8.42 0.58 -7.45
C ILE A 188 -8.61 1.15 -8.85
N GLN A 189 -7.54 1.32 -9.63
CA GLN A 189 -7.62 1.82 -11.00
C GLN A 189 -8.45 0.89 -11.90
N ALA A 190 -8.19 -0.42 -11.84
CA ALA A 190 -8.98 -1.41 -12.55
C ALA A 190 -10.46 -1.41 -12.10
N ALA A 191 -10.72 -1.22 -10.80
CA ALA A 191 -12.08 -1.09 -10.29
C ALA A 191 -12.80 0.16 -10.80
N VAL A 192 -12.10 1.29 -10.92
CA VAL A 192 -12.61 2.53 -11.52
C VAL A 192 -12.95 2.32 -12.99
N GLU A 193 -12.07 1.69 -13.76
CA GLU A 193 -12.31 1.38 -15.17
C GLU A 193 -13.54 0.49 -15.35
N LEU A 194 -13.64 -0.58 -14.55
CA LEU A 194 -14.78 -1.50 -14.57
C LEU A 194 -16.09 -0.80 -14.18
N THR A 195 -16.06 0.06 -13.17
CA THR A 195 -17.24 0.82 -12.72
C THR A 195 -17.70 1.82 -13.79
N ARG A 196 -16.76 2.50 -14.46
CA ARG A 196 -17.05 3.39 -15.60
C ARG A 196 -17.61 2.62 -16.80
N ALA A 197 -17.07 1.45 -17.10
CA ALA A 197 -17.57 0.58 -18.18
C ALA A 197 -19.01 0.09 -17.91
N GLN A 198 -19.42 0.05 -16.64
CA GLN A 198 -20.79 -0.25 -16.22
C GLN A 198 -21.70 0.98 -16.16
N HIS A 199 -21.25 2.13 -16.68
CA HIS A 199 -21.97 3.40 -16.67
C HIS A 199 -22.35 3.92 -15.28
N ARG A 200 -21.56 3.55 -14.27
CA ARG A 200 -21.70 4.03 -12.89
C ARG A 200 -20.78 5.24 -12.66
N SER A 201 -21.26 6.18 -11.85
CA SER A 201 -20.60 7.46 -11.60
C SER A 201 -20.00 7.56 -10.21
N LEU A 202 -20.21 6.57 -9.34
CA LEU A 202 -19.69 6.59 -7.98
C LEU A 202 -19.09 5.22 -7.61
N LEU A 203 -17.91 5.26 -7.02
CA LEU A 203 -17.29 4.12 -6.36
C LEU A 203 -17.20 4.43 -4.87
N VAL A 204 -17.70 3.53 -4.02
CA VAL A 204 -17.69 3.71 -2.57
C VAL A 204 -16.91 2.61 -1.90
N VAL A 205 -16.41 2.90 -0.71
CA VAL A 205 -15.75 1.92 0.15
C VAL A 205 -16.04 2.26 1.59
N ALA A 206 -16.16 1.23 2.41
CA ALA A 206 -16.25 1.39 3.86
C ALA A 206 -15.04 0.74 4.52
N THR A 207 -14.48 1.39 5.53
CA THR A 207 -13.41 0.85 6.36
C THR A 207 -13.65 1.20 7.82
N ALA A 208 -12.91 0.58 8.73
CA ALA A 208 -12.97 0.97 10.13
C ALA A 208 -12.42 2.39 10.31
N ALA A 209 -13.11 3.23 11.09
CA ALA A 209 -12.66 4.60 11.36
C ALA A 209 -11.33 4.65 12.12
N ALA A 210 -10.96 3.56 12.81
CA ALA A 210 -9.70 3.39 13.50
C ALA A 210 -8.53 2.99 12.58
N ASP A 211 -8.79 2.55 11.35
CA ASP A 211 -7.77 2.06 10.41
C ASP A 211 -7.14 3.22 9.63
N ILE A 212 -6.19 3.88 10.28
CA ILE A 212 -5.53 5.08 9.76
C ILE A 212 -4.80 4.80 8.44
N ASP A 213 -4.24 3.60 8.27
CA ASP A 213 -3.56 3.20 7.05
C ASP A 213 -4.52 3.09 5.86
N ASN A 214 -5.69 2.48 6.06
CA ASN A 214 -6.74 2.44 5.04
C ASN A 214 -7.27 3.84 4.72
N LEU A 215 -7.51 4.68 5.74
CA LEU A 215 -7.95 6.07 5.53
C LEU A 215 -6.94 6.83 4.67
N ARG A 216 -5.65 6.75 5.02
CA ARG A 216 -4.57 7.36 4.24
C ARG A 216 -4.51 6.80 2.82
N PHE A 217 -4.64 5.49 2.65
CA PHE A 217 -4.60 4.82 1.36
C PHE A 217 -5.73 5.30 0.44
N TYR A 218 -6.98 5.23 0.89
CA TYR A 218 -8.13 5.61 0.06
C TYR A 218 -8.12 7.11 -0.26
N GLN A 219 -7.75 7.97 0.69
CA GLN A 219 -7.62 9.40 0.41
C GLN A 219 -6.53 9.70 -0.63
N ARG A 220 -5.38 9.01 -0.58
CA ARG A 220 -4.35 9.13 -1.63
C ARG A 220 -4.82 8.60 -2.99
N ALA A 221 -5.76 7.66 -3.00
CA ALA A 221 -6.42 7.18 -4.20
C ALA A 221 -7.54 8.12 -4.71
N GLY A 222 -7.80 9.23 -4.01
CA GLY A 222 -8.77 10.27 -4.41
C GLY A 222 -10.13 10.16 -3.74
N PHE A 223 -10.35 9.16 -2.88
CA PHE A 223 -11.61 9.03 -2.15
C PHE A 223 -11.78 10.14 -1.12
N ARG A 224 -13.02 10.55 -0.90
CA ARG A 224 -13.42 11.56 0.09
C ARG A 224 -14.33 10.94 1.13
N MET A 225 -14.20 11.39 2.38
CA MET A 225 -15.08 10.94 3.46
C MET A 225 -16.53 11.37 3.18
N ARG A 226 -17.45 10.42 3.26
CA ARG A 226 -18.87 10.59 2.95
C ARG A 226 -19.74 10.58 4.21
N ALA A 227 -19.60 9.56 5.06
CA ALA A 227 -20.43 9.37 6.24
C ALA A 227 -19.74 8.50 7.30
N VAL A 228 -20.18 8.61 8.56
CA VAL A 228 -19.79 7.72 9.66
C VAL A 228 -21.01 6.90 10.06
N GLU A 229 -20.86 5.58 10.08
CA GLU A 229 -21.80 4.64 10.66
C GLU A 229 -21.30 4.27 12.06
N ARG A 230 -22.04 4.71 13.07
CA ARG A 230 -21.66 4.51 14.47
C ARG A 230 -21.96 3.11 14.95
N ASP A 231 -21.11 2.61 15.85
CA ASP A 231 -21.29 1.33 16.55
C ASP A 231 -21.33 0.09 15.62
N ALA A 232 -20.79 0.23 14.40
CA ALA A 232 -20.79 -0.79 13.35
C ALA A 232 -19.95 -2.04 13.69
N PHE A 233 -19.00 -1.93 14.62
CA PHE A 233 -18.11 -3.01 15.05
C PHE A 233 -18.35 -3.46 16.50
N THR A 234 -19.58 -3.31 16.99
CA THR A 234 -19.95 -3.71 18.35
C THR A 234 -20.40 -5.19 18.45
N PRO A 235 -20.44 -5.77 19.66
CA PRO A 235 -21.04 -7.10 19.87
C PRO A 235 -22.50 -7.21 19.41
N ALA A 236 -23.26 -6.11 19.48
CA ALA A 236 -24.62 -6.06 18.94
C ALA A 236 -24.67 -6.24 17.41
N ALA A 237 -23.59 -5.88 16.72
CA ALA A 237 -23.39 -6.09 15.28
C ALA A 237 -22.69 -7.42 14.94
N GLY A 238 -22.42 -8.28 15.94
CA GLY A 238 -21.82 -9.60 15.74
C GLY A 238 -20.30 -9.66 15.81
N TYR A 239 -19.64 -8.59 16.27
CA TYR A 239 -18.18 -8.53 16.41
C TYR A 239 -17.70 -8.81 17.85
N SER A 240 -16.49 -9.34 17.98
CA SER A 240 -15.89 -9.60 19.30
C SER A 240 -15.71 -8.29 20.10
N PRO A 241 -15.94 -8.32 21.42
CA PRO A 241 -15.76 -7.14 22.26
C PRO A 241 -14.28 -6.70 22.32
N GLN A 242 -14.06 -5.39 22.36
CA GLN A 242 -12.78 -4.73 22.71
C GLN A 242 -11.62 -4.88 21.70
N THR A 243 -11.91 -5.07 20.41
CA THR A 243 -10.86 -4.98 19.38
C THR A 243 -10.31 -3.56 19.31
N ARG A 244 -8.99 -3.43 19.40
CA ARG A 244 -8.28 -2.16 19.21
C ARG A 244 -7.31 -2.28 18.03
N LEU A 245 -7.26 -1.25 17.21
CA LEU A 245 -6.30 -1.10 16.12
C LEU A 245 -5.44 0.13 16.42
N ASP A 246 -4.13 -0.05 16.53
CA ASP A 246 -3.18 1.02 16.91
C ASP A 246 -3.58 1.79 18.18
N GLY A 247 -4.19 1.10 19.14
CA GLY A 247 -4.68 1.70 20.38
C GLY A 247 -5.96 2.53 20.24
N ILE A 248 -6.65 2.48 19.10
CA ILE A 248 -7.97 3.09 18.89
C ILE A 248 -9.02 1.99 18.95
N ASP A 249 -10.13 2.24 19.66
CA ASP A 249 -11.23 1.28 19.73
C ASP A 249 -11.90 1.12 18.36
N LEU A 250 -12.00 -0.13 17.89
CA LEU A 250 -12.70 -0.47 16.66
C LEU A 250 -14.21 -0.38 16.92
N ARG A 251 -14.80 0.77 16.63
CA ARG A 251 -16.21 1.06 16.98
C ARG A 251 -17.04 1.47 15.78
N ASP A 252 -16.57 2.45 15.03
CA ASP A 252 -17.31 3.10 13.96
C ASP A 252 -16.75 2.71 12.59
N ARG A 253 -17.61 2.72 11.57
CA ARG A 253 -17.26 2.52 10.17
C ARG A 253 -17.32 3.86 9.43
N LEU A 254 -16.28 4.15 8.66
CA LEU A 254 -16.23 5.34 7.80
C LEU A 254 -16.48 4.93 6.35
N TRP A 255 -17.47 5.57 5.75
CA TRP A 255 -17.78 5.49 4.33
C TRP A 255 -17.03 6.57 3.58
N LEU A 256 -16.40 6.20 2.46
CA LEU A 256 -15.74 7.10 1.53
C LEU A 256 -16.29 6.90 0.11
N ASP A 257 -16.23 7.94 -0.71
CA ASP A 257 -16.64 7.90 -2.11
C ASP A 257 -15.58 8.48 -3.05
N LEU A 258 -15.62 8.03 -4.30
CA LEU A 258 -14.84 8.54 -5.41
C LEU A 258 -15.81 8.81 -6.57
N ASN A 259 -15.96 10.09 -6.91
CA ASN A 259 -16.78 10.51 -8.05
C ASN A 259 -16.05 10.19 -9.37
N LEU A 260 -16.69 9.40 -10.22
CA LEU A 260 -16.18 8.95 -11.52
C LEU A 260 -16.81 9.69 -12.70
N GLY A 261 -17.64 10.69 -12.43
CA GLY A 261 -18.30 11.55 -13.42
C GLY A 261 -17.33 12.10 -14.47
N PRO A 262 -17.87 12.67 -15.56
CA PRO A 262 -17.06 13.08 -16.70
C PRO A 262 -15.90 13.97 -16.23
N ASP A 263 -14.67 13.63 -16.66
CA ASP A 263 -13.44 14.37 -16.38
C ASP A 263 -13.70 15.87 -16.64
N THR A 264 -13.94 16.66 -15.59
CA THR A 264 -13.82 18.12 -15.69
C THR A 264 -12.34 18.44 -15.63
N ARG A 265 -11.65 18.25 -16.77
CA ARG A 265 -10.36 18.87 -17.03
C ARG A 265 -10.55 20.31 -17.47
#